data_AF-A0A183T0F7-F1
#
_entry.id   AF-A0A183T0F7-F1
#
_cell.length_a   1.000
_cell.length_b   1.000
_cell.length_c   1.000
_cell.angle_alpha   90.00
_cell.angle_beta   90.00
_cell.angle_gamma   90.00
#
_symmetry.space_group_name_H-M   'P 1'
#
loop_
_entity.id
_entity.type
_entity.pdbx_description
1 polymer ?
#
loop_
_entity_poly.entity_id
_entity_poly.type
_entity_poly.pdbx_seq_one_letter_code
_entity_poly.pdbx_strand_id
1 'polypeptide(L)'
;MSPLALAAWNVRYLIDNLRNNRPERRTALVARELARYKADITALSETRFSEHGQLEEGINDHLMSLRLPLRGDKFATIISAYASPMKNSDAAKDKFYEDLHALLATVPKEDKLIILGDFIARVVTDRALWSGVLGPHGLSGFNDNGLLLLRTCA
;
A
#
# COMPACT_ATOMS: atom_id res chain seq x y z
N MET A 1 13.90 7.02 22.26
CA MET A 1 13.11 7.41 21.06
C MET A 1 12.02 6.38 20.90
N SER A 2 10.76 6.79 20.70
CA SER A 2 9.68 5.86 20.36
C SER A 2 9.83 5.40 18.90
N PRO A 3 9.52 4.13 18.59
CA PRO A 3 9.46 3.67 17.20
C PRO A 3 8.30 4.33 16.46
N LEU A 4 8.46 4.56 15.16
CA LEU A 4 7.37 5.01 14.28
C LEU A 4 6.46 3.82 13.97
N ALA A 5 5.18 3.93 14.34
CA ALA A 5 4.18 2.90 14.12
C ALA A 5 3.44 3.15 12.80
N LEU A 6 3.67 2.25 11.83
CA LEU A 6 3.01 2.27 10.52
C LEU A 6 1.95 1.17 10.45
N ALA A 7 0.84 1.48 9.79
CA ALA A 7 -0.22 0.51 9.52
C ALA A 7 -0.64 0.54 8.05
N ALA A 8 -1.02 -0.61 7.51
CA ALA A 8 -1.65 -0.75 6.20
C ALA A 8 -2.94 -1.54 6.35
N TRP A 9 -4.06 -1.05 5.82
CA TRP A 9 -5.33 -1.76 5.93
C TRP A 9 -6.24 -1.53 4.72
N ASN A 10 -6.61 -2.62 4.05
CA ASN A 10 -7.73 -2.65 3.11
C ASN A 10 -9.06 -2.73 3.89
N VAL A 11 -9.89 -1.69 3.79
CA VAL A 11 -11.14 -1.54 4.58
C VAL A 11 -12.41 -1.90 3.80
N ARG A 12 -12.29 -2.48 2.60
CA ARG A 12 -13.43 -2.79 1.70
C ARG A 12 -14.62 -3.43 2.40
N TYR A 13 -14.39 -4.51 3.15
CA TYR A 13 -15.47 -5.27 3.81
C TYR A 13 -16.20 -4.48 4.91
N LEU A 14 -15.52 -3.49 5.52
CA LEU A 14 -16.14 -2.60 6.48
C LEU A 14 -17.05 -1.58 5.79
N ILE A 15 -16.85 -1.28 4.51
CA ILE A 15 -17.56 -0.23 3.76
C ILE A 15 -18.65 -0.78 2.81
N ASP A 16 -18.49 -1.99 2.27
CA ASP A 16 -19.36 -2.54 1.21
C ASP A 16 -20.55 -3.40 1.67
N ASN A 17 -20.83 -3.54 2.97
CA ASN A 17 -22.00 -4.31 3.41
C ASN A 17 -23.32 -3.61 2.98
N LEU A 18 -23.92 -4.12 1.90
CA LEU A 18 -25.18 -3.63 1.29
C LEU A 18 -26.38 -3.68 2.24
N ARG A 19 -26.29 -4.38 3.37
CA ARG A 19 -27.37 -4.43 4.37
C ARG A 19 -27.41 -3.23 5.32
N ASN A 20 -26.44 -2.31 5.28
CA ASN A 20 -26.31 -1.29 6.32
C ASN A 20 -25.98 0.10 5.77
N ASN A 21 -26.96 1.00 5.77
CA ASN A 21 -26.92 2.32 5.12
C ASN A 21 -26.25 3.42 5.99
N ARG A 22 -25.25 3.10 6.82
CA ARG A 22 -24.62 4.06 7.77
C ARG A 22 -23.10 4.10 7.64
N PRO A 23 -22.56 4.78 6.61
CA PRO A 23 -21.11 4.86 6.35
C PRO A 23 -20.32 5.53 7.48
N GLU A 24 -20.86 6.56 8.15
CA GLU A 24 -20.19 7.34 9.20
C GLU A 24 -19.81 6.48 10.41
N ARG A 25 -20.67 5.52 10.77
CA ARG A 25 -20.41 4.59 11.88
C ARG A 25 -19.23 3.65 11.59
N ARG A 26 -18.97 3.33 10.33
CA ARG A 26 -17.85 2.45 9.92
C ARG A 26 -16.54 3.22 9.94
N THR A 27 -16.54 4.46 9.45
CA THR A 27 -15.38 5.36 9.58
C THR A 27 -15.02 5.58 11.05
N ALA A 28 -16.01 5.74 11.92
CA ALA A 28 -15.78 5.83 13.37
C ALA A 28 -15.14 4.56 13.96
N LEU A 29 -15.49 3.36 13.46
CA LEU A 29 -14.84 2.11 13.89
C LEU A 29 -13.38 2.04 13.42
N VAL A 30 -13.10 2.37 12.16
CA VAL A 30 -11.73 2.41 11.64
C VAL A 30 -10.90 3.40 12.46
N ALA A 31 -11.37 4.63 12.65
CA ALA A 31 -10.69 5.64 13.46
C ALA A 31 -10.45 5.17 14.90
N ARG A 32 -11.43 4.51 15.52
CA ARG A 32 -11.29 3.97 16.88
C ARG A 32 -10.23 2.88 16.97
N GLU A 33 -10.18 1.94 16.03
CA GLU A 33 -9.17 0.89 16.05
C GLU A 33 -7.77 1.45 15.75
N LEU A 34 -7.64 2.40 14.81
CA LEU A 34 -6.36 3.08 14.57
C LEU A 34 -5.85 3.81 15.82
N ALA A 35 -6.74 4.50 16.53
CA ALA A 35 -6.41 5.15 17.81
C ALA A 35 -6.00 4.13 18.88
N ARG A 36 -6.66 2.96 18.93
CA ARG A 36 -6.32 1.87 19.86
C ARG A 36 -4.92 1.31 19.62
N TYR A 37 -4.52 1.17 18.35
CA TYR A 37 -3.18 0.71 17.98
C TYR A 37 -2.11 1.80 18.05
N LYS A 38 -2.50 3.06 18.26
CA LYS A 38 -1.59 4.22 18.30
C LYS A 38 -0.73 4.29 17.02
N ALA A 39 -1.34 4.03 15.87
CA ALA A 39 -0.65 4.15 14.59
C ALA A 39 -0.32 5.62 14.31
N ASP A 40 0.93 5.92 14.00
CA ASP A 40 1.37 7.27 13.66
C ASP A 40 0.97 7.63 12.22
N ILE A 41 1.12 6.68 11.29
CA ILE A 41 0.76 6.82 9.87
C ILE A 41 0.06 5.54 9.41
N THR A 42 -1.04 5.70 8.68
CA THR A 42 -1.83 4.57 8.17
C THR A 42 -2.09 4.72 6.67
N ALA A 43 -1.75 3.71 5.88
CA ALA A 43 -2.22 3.55 4.51
C ALA A 43 -3.55 2.79 4.52
N LEU A 44 -4.62 3.43 4.03
CA LEU A 44 -5.92 2.79 3.88
C LEU A 44 -6.24 2.57 2.40
N SER A 45 -6.65 1.36 2.05
CA SER A 45 -7.09 1.01 0.69
C SER A 45 -8.59 0.74 0.64
N GLU A 46 -9.20 0.97 -0.52
CA GLU A 46 -10.65 0.81 -0.75
C GLU A 46 -11.52 1.68 0.17
N THR A 47 -11.05 2.91 0.44
CA THR A 47 -11.83 3.93 1.13
C THR A 47 -12.83 4.60 0.17
N ARG A 48 -13.91 5.14 0.72
CA ARG A 48 -14.82 6.01 -0.04
C ARG A 48 -14.67 7.43 0.52
N PHE A 49 -14.43 8.40 -0.34
CA PHE A 49 -14.53 9.79 0.05
C PHE A 49 -15.99 10.13 0.37
N SER A 50 -16.21 10.92 1.42
CA SER A 50 -17.46 11.67 1.53
C SER A 50 -17.53 12.67 0.38
N GLU A 51 -18.73 13.05 -0.05
CA GLU A 51 -18.95 14.00 -1.15
C GLU A 51 -18.27 15.38 -0.96
N HIS A 52 -17.64 15.65 0.18
CA HIS A 52 -17.05 16.94 0.56
C HIS A 52 -15.53 16.85 0.84
N GLY A 53 -14.81 15.87 0.28
CA GLY A 53 -13.36 15.72 0.48
C GLY A 53 -12.57 15.59 -0.82
N GLN A 54 -11.33 16.09 -0.81
CA GLN A 54 -10.34 15.93 -1.89
C GLN A 54 -9.03 15.38 -1.31
N LEU A 55 -8.27 14.64 -2.13
CA LEU A 55 -6.94 14.15 -1.79
C LEU A 55 -5.89 15.21 -2.15
N GLU A 56 -5.08 15.65 -1.18
CA GLU A 56 -4.08 16.70 -1.42
C GLU A 56 -2.78 16.18 -2.09
N GLU A 57 -2.44 14.90 -1.94
CA GLU A 57 -1.15 14.31 -2.40
C GLU A 57 -1.32 12.96 -3.14
N GLY A 58 -2.41 12.81 -3.89
CA GLY A 58 -2.63 11.62 -4.74
C GLY A 58 -1.83 11.67 -6.03
N ILE A 59 -1.12 10.59 -6.37
CA ILE A 59 -0.46 10.46 -7.68
C ILE A 59 -1.46 9.93 -8.70
N ASN A 60 -2.17 8.87 -8.33
CA ASN A 60 -3.32 8.31 -9.06
C ASN A 60 -4.20 7.50 -8.11
N ASP A 61 -5.24 6.84 -8.61
CA ASP A 61 -6.19 6.04 -7.82
C ASP A 61 -5.53 4.86 -7.05
N HIS A 62 -4.31 4.48 -7.44
CA HIS A 62 -3.59 3.32 -6.92
C HIS A 62 -2.33 3.68 -6.13
N LEU A 63 -1.81 4.91 -6.24
CA LEU A 63 -0.54 5.33 -5.66
C LEU A 63 -0.67 6.68 -4.95
N MET A 64 -0.13 6.73 -3.74
CA MET A 64 0.08 7.96 -2.98
C MET A 64 1.49 7.98 -2.43
N SER A 65 2.08 9.18 -2.28
CA SER A 65 3.40 9.37 -1.70
C SER A 65 3.38 10.47 -0.66
N LEU A 66 4.07 10.25 0.46
CA LEU A 66 4.26 11.22 1.53
C LEU A 66 5.75 11.27 1.88
N ARG A 67 6.36 12.45 1.84
CA ARG A 67 7.73 12.66 2.30
C ARG A 67 7.75 13.29 3.68
N LEU A 68 8.18 12.53 4.68
CA LEU A 68 8.18 12.93 6.09
C LEU A 68 9.59 13.30 6.56
N PRO A 69 9.80 14.48 7.18
CA PRO A 69 11.06 14.78 7.85
C PRO A 69 11.27 13.87 9.07
N LEU A 70 12.48 13.34 9.21
CA LEU A 70 12.95 12.57 10.35
C LEU A 70 13.90 13.43 11.20
N ARG A 71 14.53 12.82 12.22
CA ARG A 71 15.52 13.50 13.05
C ARG A 71 16.79 13.85 12.25
N GLY A 72 17.21 15.11 12.35
CA GLY A 72 18.33 15.66 11.59
C GLY A 72 17.88 16.06 10.18
N ASP A 73 18.83 16.18 9.25
CA ASP A 73 18.54 16.45 7.84
C ASP A 73 18.25 15.13 7.08
N LYS A 74 17.31 14.35 7.61
CA LYS A 74 16.92 13.03 7.08
C LYS A 74 15.43 13.03 6.81
N PHE A 75 15.03 12.25 5.81
CA PHE A 75 13.63 12.11 5.42
C PHE A 75 13.27 10.63 5.23
N ALA A 76 11.99 10.33 5.32
CA ALA A 76 11.41 9.09 4.84
C ALA A 76 10.41 9.39 3.72
N THR A 77 10.49 8.66 2.62
CA THR A 77 9.44 8.65 1.61
C THR A 77 8.58 7.41 1.80
N ILE A 78 7.30 7.62 2.03
CA ILE A 78 6.29 6.60 2.30
C ILE A 78 5.38 6.52 1.08
N ILE A 79 5.35 5.37 0.42
CA ILE A 79 4.46 5.10 -0.71
C ILE A 79 3.37 4.14 -0.26
N SER A 80 2.12 4.58 -0.41
CA SER A 80 0.94 3.72 -0.28
C SER A 80 0.54 3.22 -1.66
N ALA A 81 0.45 1.90 -1.81
CA ALA A 81 0.13 1.27 -3.08
C ALA A 81 -1.07 0.32 -2.95
N TYR A 82 -1.98 0.40 -3.92
CA TYR A 82 -3.06 -0.56 -4.08
C TYR A 82 -3.02 -1.12 -5.50
N ALA A 83 -2.57 -2.36 -5.66
CA ALA A 83 -2.38 -2.92 -6.99
C ALA A 83 -3.72 -3.15 -7.72
N SER A 84 -3.63 -3.23 -9.05
CA SER A 84 -4.76 -3.57 -9.90
C SER A 84 -5.30 -4.97 -9.55
N PRO A 85 -6.60 -5.13 -9.24
CA PRO A 85 -7.20 -6.43 -8.94
C PRO A 85 -6.99 -7.47 -10.04
N MET A 86 -6.89 -8.76 -9.66
CA MET A 86 -6.63 -9.87 -10.61
C MET A 86 -7.60 -9.97 -11.79
N LYS A 87 -8.83 -9.45 -11.64
CA LYS A 87 -9.86 -9.45 -12.69
C LYS A 87 -9.66 -8.39 -13.77
N ASN A 88 -8.74 -7.44 -13.56
CA ASN A 88 -8.43 -6.40 -14.52
C ASN A 88 -7.55 -6.96 -15.66
N SER A 89 -7.51 -6.26 -16.78
CA SER A 89 -6.66 -6.63 -17.92
C SER A 89 -5.18 -6.56 -17.58
N ASP A 90 -4.36 -7.33 -18.30
CA ASP A 90 -2.90 -7.33 -18.11
C ASP A 90 -2.31 -5.93 -18.32
N ALA A 91 -2.78 -5.20 -19.34
CA ALA A 91 -2.38 -3.80 -19.56
C ALA A 91 -2.64 -2.88 -18.35
N ALA A 92 -3.72 -3.11 -17.59
CA ALA A 92 -4.00 -2.34 -16.38
C ALA A 92 -3.10 -2.76 -15.20
N LYS A 93 -2.67 -4.03 -15.14
CA LYS A 93 -1.69 -4.49 -14.15
C LYS A 93 -0.32 -3.91 -14.48
N ASP A 94 0.12 -4.05 -15.72
CA ASP A 94 1.42 -3.56 -16.21
C ASP A 94 1.53 -2.06 -15.97
N LYS A 95 0.50 -1.29 -16.33
CA LYS A 95 0.46 0.15 -16.08
C LYS A 95 0.65 0.51 -14.60
N PHE A 96 0.06 -0.24 -13.67
CA PHE A 96 0.26 0.01 -12.25
C PHE A 96 1.74 -0.16 -11.84
N TYR A 97 2.40 -1.21 -12.31
CA TYR A 97 3.82 -1.45 -11.99
C TYR A 97 4.74 -0.46 -12.72
N GLU A 98 4.41 -0.04 -13.94
CA GLU A 98 5.11 1.05 -14.64
C GLU A 98 5.02 2.37 -13.87
N ASP A 99 3.82 2.77 -13.45
CA ASP A 99 3.61 3.98 -12.66
C ASP A 99 4.34 3.89 -11.30
N LEU A 100 4.34 2.72 -10.66
CA LEU A 100 5.08 2.47 -9.42
C LEU A 100 6.60 2.59 -9.64
N HIS A 101 7.13 2.02 -10.72
CA HIS A 101 8.55 2.14 -11.07
C HIS A 101 8.95 3.59 -11.34
N ALA A 102 8.13 4.33 -12.07
CA ALA A 102 8.35 5.75 -12.31
C ALA A 102 8.38 6.52 -10.99
N LEU A 103 7.44 6.27 -10.08
CA LEU A 103 7.42 6.89 -8.75
C LEU A 103 8.67 6.55 -7.93
N LEU A 104 9.06 5.28 -7.88
CA LEU A 104 10.25 4.84 -7.15
C LEU A 104 11.52 5.54 -7.65
N ALA A 105 11.63 5.79 -8.95
CA ALA A 105 12.75 6.52 -9.53
C ALA A 105 12.81 8.00 -9.10
N THR A 106 11.70 8.58 -8.63
CA THR A 106 11.68 9.96 -8.11
C THR A 106 12.10 10.09 -6.64
N VAL A 107 12.19 8.97 -5.91
CA VAL A 107 12.53 8.97 -4.48
C VAL A 107 14.02 9.34 -4.31
N PRO A 108 14.34 10.37 -3.48
CA PRO A 108 15.74 10.71 -3.19
C PRO A 108 16.48 9.51 -2.57
N LYS A 109 17.73 9.26 -2.98
CA LYS A 109 18.50 8.09 -2.53
C LYS A 109 18.86 8.14 -1.05
N GLU A 110 18.88 9.34 -0.49
CA GLU A 110 19.19 9.62 0.92
C GLU A 110 17.98 9.36 1.83
N ASP A 111 16.77 9.37 1.26
CA ASP A 111 15.55 9.13 1.99
C ASP A 111 15.45 7.65 2.39
N LYS A 112 14.83 7.41 3.55
CA LYS A 112 14.37 6.07 3.92
C LYS A 112 13.09 5.76 3.14
N LEU A 113 13.15 4.77 2.27
CA LEU A 113 11.99 4.33 1.50
C LEU A 113 11.15 3.32 2.30
N ILE A 114 9.85 3.55 2.37
CA ILE A 114 8.86 2.61 2.91
C ILE A 114 7.73 2.47 1.89
N ILE A 115 7.46 1.24 1.47
CA ILE A 115 6.33 0.92 0.58
C ILE A 115 5.38 0.04 1.37
N LEU A 116 4.11 0.42 1.45
CA LEU A 116 3.07 -0.33 2.13
C LEU A 116 1.76 -0.29 1.35
N GLY A 117 0.87 -1.21 1.67
CA GLY A 117 -0.45 -1.32 1.04
C GLY A 117 -0.72 -2.75 0.58
N ASP A 118 -1.68 -2.89 -0.33
CA ASP A 118 -2.20 -4.18 -0.77
C ASP A 118 -1.88 -4.40 -2.25
N PHE A 119 -0.89 -5.27 -2.50
CA PHE A 119 -0.43 -5.61 -3.84
C PHE A 119 -1.26 -6.72 -4.50
N ILE A 120 -2.22 -7.33 -3.80
CA ILE A 120 -3.05 -8.42 -4.34
C ILE A 120 -2.16 -9.55 -4.93
N ALA A 121 -0.95 -9.69 -4.37
CA ALA A 121 0.11 -10.54 -4.89
C ALA A 121 0.17 -11.86 -4.14
N ARG A 122 0.37 -12.95 -4.88
CA ARG A 122 0.77 -14.25 -4.35
C ARG A 122 2.12 -14.57 -4.99
N VAL A 123 3.15 -14.70 -4.18
CA VAL A 123 4.53 -14.91 -4.66
C VAL A 123 4.94 -16.36 -4.45
N VAL A 124 5.77 -16.87 -5.36
CA VAL A 124 6.33 -18.23 -5.29
C VAL A 124 7.19 -18.42 -4.04
N THR A 125 7.43 -19.67 -3.63
CA THR A 125 8.28 -20.01 -2.47
C THR A 125 9.75 -20.27 -2.82
N ASP A 126 10.12 -20.21 -4.09
CA ASP A 126 11.48 -20.55 -4.55
C ASP A 126 12.47 -19.42 -4.27
N ARG A 127 13.12 -19.52 -3.11
CA ARG A 127 14.14 -18.56 -2.68
C ARG A 127 15.46 -18.69 -3.40
N ALA A 128 15.74 -19.85 -4.01
CA ALA A 128 16.97 -20.02 -4.77
C ALA A 128 16.93 -19.15 -6.03
N LEU A 129 15.76 -19.10 -6.69
CA LEU A 129 15.53 -18.23 -7.84
C LEU A 129 15.45 -16.74 -7.48
N TRP A 130 14.90 -16.40 -6.30
CA TRP A 130 14.69 -15.02 -5.86
C TRP A 130 15.48 -14.68 -4.59
N SER A 131 16.78 -15.01 -4.60
CA SER A 131 17.69 -14.73 -3.49
C SER A 131 17.81 -13.22 -3.27
N GLY A 132 17.72 -12.79 -2.00
CA GLY A 132 17.75 -11.36 -1.63
C GLY A 132 16.40 -10.64 -1.74
N VAL A 133 15.43 -11.21 -2.46
CA VAL A 133 14.07 -10.64 -2.61
C VAL A 133 13.07 -11.36 -1.71
N LEU A 134 13.06 -12.70 -1.73
CA LEU A 134 12.09 -13.49 -0.97
C LEU A 134 12.55 -13.75 0.48
N GLY A 135 11.68 -13.39 1.42
CA GLY A 135 11.82 -13.67 2.85
C GLY A 135 11.43 -15.12 3.25
N PRO A 136 11.49 -15.43 4.56
CA PRO A 136 11.37 -16.80 5.02
C PRO A 136 9.96 -17.42 5.05
N HIS A 137 8.93 -16.67 4.72
CA HIS A 137 7.54 -17.07 4.98
C HIS A 137 6.64 -16.99 3.74
N GLY A 138 7.04 -17.68 2.66
CA GLY A 138 6.19 -17.84 1.47
C GLY A 138 5.11 -18.90 1.66
N LEU A 139 3.93 -18.65 1.09
CA LEU A 139 2.86 -19.64 0.92
C LEU A 139 2.87 -20.13 -0.54
N SER A 140 2.46 -21.38 -0.77
CA SER A 140 2.46 -21.94 -2.13
C SER A 140 1.43 -21.25 -3.04
N GLY A 141 1.80 -21.12 -4.32
CA GLY A 141 0.99 -20.47 -5.36
C GLY A 141 1.56 -19.13 -5.79
N PHE A 142 1.51 -18.84 -7.09
CA PHE A 142 1.88 -17.55 -7.64
C PHE A 142 0.75 -17.00 -8.51
N ASN A 143 0.68 -15.68 -8.65
CA ASN A 143 -0.18 -15.01 -9.63
C ASN A 143 0.63 -13.92 -10.37
N ASP A 144 0.03 -13.33 -11.41
CA ASP A 144 0.71 -12.34 -12.25
C ASP A 144 1.23 -11.14 -11.44
N ASN A 145 0.41 -10.61 -10.52
CA ASN A 145 0.82 -9.54 -9.60
C ASN A 145 2.02 -9.96 -8.74
N GLY A 146 2.09 -11.23 -8.32
CA GLY A 146 3.24 -11.76 -7.59
C GLY A 146 4.52 -11.73 -8.42
N LEU A 147 4.45 -12.15 -9.69
CA LEU A 147 5.61 -12.09 -10.57
C LEU A 147 6.05 -10.65 -10.86
N LEU A 148 5.10 -9.75 -11.13
CA LEU A 148 5.38 -8.34 -11.37
C LEU A 148 6.01 -7.69 -10.12
N LEU A 149 5.47 -7.95 -8.93
CA LEU A 149 6.04 -7.48 -7.67
C LEU A 149 7.46 -7.99 -7.44
N LEU A 150 7.72 -9.28 -7.70
CA LEU A 150 9.06 -9.85 -7.57
C LEU A 150 10.07 -9.17 -8.51
N ARG A 151 9.67 -8.89 -9.75
CA ARG A 151 10.51 -8.13 -10.71
C ARG A 151 10.76 -6.70 -10.25
N THR A 152 9.77 -6.07 -9.60
CA THR A 152 9.94 -4.72 -9.05
C THR A 152 10.91 -4.68 -7.88
N CYS A 153 10.98 -5.75 -7.08
CA CYS A 153 11.85 -5.83 -5.91
C CYS A 153 13.26 -6.36 -6.17
N ALA A 154 13.51 -6.96 -7.34
CA ALA A 154 14.81 -7.50 -7.74
C ALA A 154 15.76 -6.40 -8.24
#